data_AF-A0A3A9WFJ3-F1
#
_entry.id   AF-A0A3A9WFJ3-F1
#
_cell.length_a   1.000
_cell.length_b   1.000
_cell.length_c   1.000
_cell.angle_alpha   90.00
_cell.angle_beta   90.00
_cell.angle_gamma   90.00
#
_symmetry.space_group_name_H-M   'P 1'
#
loop_
_entity.id
_entity.type
_entity.pdbx_description
1 polymer ?
#
loop_
_entity_poly.entity_id
_entity_poly.type
_entity_poly.pdbx_seq_one_letter_code
_entity_poly.pdbx_strand_id
1 'polypeptide(L)'
;MRDVAHAAAAERTGDFPNGLRRLFRSVEGEFVREEPREHAFAYVCGLLSRSPTWHSGGIDGRNRLLTTARWDEDRVRDRIRDIVTRHGGATGSTLVVAEEGFLKKGRESAGVERQFCAASGRAGNYQIGIFLLCFDSRGTVAAIDRELFLPPSWLDCGTRRKRGGIPADLAPATRDQLGERMLARALAALTPERVVAPATPRVTALLRGHGIAHTPTTPASARRAARHFRTARDRAGLDRYSARRWRAWYRHITLSMLAHTFLTTAPG
;
A
#
# COMPACT_ATOMS: atom_id res chain seq x y z
N MET A 1 -4.81 21.55 -9.36
CA MET A 1 -4.30 21.65 -10.74
C MET A 1 -2.76 21.66 -10.84
N ARG A 2 -2.01 21.76 -9.71
CA ARG A 2 -0.54 21.67 -9.68
C ARG A 2 0.01 20.21 -9.63
N ASP A 3 -0.79 19.24 -9.17
CA ASP A 3 -0.39 17.81 -9.09
C ASP A 3 -0.17 17.10 -10.44
N VAL A 4 -0.74 17.61 -11.53
CA VAL A 4 -0.65 16.97 -12.85
C VAL A 4 0.64 17.41 -13.58
N ALA A 5 1.21 18.56 -13.22
CA ALA A 5 2.36 19.14 -13.91
C ALA A 5 3.70 18.50 -13.52
N HIS A 6 3.89 18.10 -12.25
CA HIS A 6 5.10 17.35 -11.83
C HIS A 6 5.08 15.89 -12.32
N ALA A 7 3.89 15.29 -12.38
CA ALA A 7 3.71 13.94 -12.90
C ALA A 7 4.15 13.79 -14.38
N ALA A 8 3.95 14.83 -15.18
CA ALA A 8 4.29 14.87 -16.61
C ALA A 8 5.77 15.24 -16.90
N ALA A 9 6.54 15.66 -15.89
CA ALA A 9 7.97 15.90 -16.03
C ALA A 9 8.80 14.60 -15.97
N ALA A 10 8.38 13.65 -15.12
CA ALA A 10 9.04 12.34 -14.97
C ALA A 10 8.97 11.43 -16.23
N GLU A 11 8.08 11.75 -17.18
CA GLU A 11 7.96 11.02 -18.46
C GLU A 11 8.93 11.54 -19.54
N ARG A 12 9.68 12.63 -19.28
CA ARG A 12 10.51 13.32 -20.30
C ARG A 12 12.02 13.22 -20.12
N THR A 13 12.52 12.45 -19.17
CA THR A 13 13.97 12.28 -18.95
C THR A 13 14.39 10.85 -19.27
N GLY A 14 15.39 10.70 -20.14
CA GLY A 14 16.04 9.41 -20.45
C GLY A 14 16.71 8.72 -19.24
N ASP A 15 16.53 9.21 -18.02
CA ASP A 15 17.07 8.69 -16.76
C ASP A 15 16.05 7.88 -15.93
N PHE A 16 14.79 7.71 -16.40
CA PHE A 16 13.73 6.99 -15.67
C PHE A 16 14.19 5.61 -15.13
N PRO A 17 14.85 4.73 -15.92
CA PRO A 17 15.34 3.46 -15.40
C PRO A 17 16.40 3.61 -14.30
N ASN A 18 17.29 4.60 -14.41
CA ASN A 18 18.38 4.82 -13.46
C ASN A 18 17.89 5.44 -12.14
N GLY A 19 16.97 6.40 -12.22
CA GLY A 19 16.29 6.97 -11.06
C GLY A 19 15.55 5.89 -10.27
N LEU A 20 14.78 5.04 -10.97
CA LEU A 20 14.08 3.94 -10.35
C LEU A 20 15.06 2.91 -9.77
N ARG A 21 16.14 2.57 -10.48
CA ARG A 21 17.18 1.66 -9.99
C ARG A 21 17.81 2.17 -8.71
N ARG A 22 18.11 3.47 -8.62
CA ARG A 22 18.62 4.11 -7.39
C ARG A 22 17.66 3.91 -6.21
N LEU A 23 16.37 4.19 -6.40
CA LEU A 23 15.37 3.98 -5.36
C LEU A 23 15.24 2.50 -4.99
N PHE A 24 15.23 1.60 -5.99
CA PHE A 24 15.08 0.17 -5.79
C PHE A 24 16.24 -0.46 -4.98
N ARG A 25 17.47 0.06 -5.12
CA ARG A 25 18.61 -0.39 -4.27
C ARG A 25 18.32 -0.28 -2.77
N SER A 26 17.46 0.67 -2.37
CA SER A 26 17.07 0.86 -0.97
C SER A 26 16.20 -0.28 -0.42
N VAL A 27 15.64 -1.13 -1.29
CA VAL A 27 14.81 -2.29 -0.91
C VAL A 27 15.39 -3.64 -1.34
N GLU A 28 16.46 -3.64 -2.14
CA GLU A 28 16.95 -4.85 -2.82
C GLU A 28 17.52 -5.90 -1.87
N GLY A 29 17.99 -5.47 -0.69
CA GLY A 29 18.48 -6.33 0.38
C GLY A 29 17.38 -7.21 1.02
N GLU A 30 16.11 -6.89 0.81
CA GLU A 30 14.99 -7.69 1.33
C GLU A 30 14.64 -8.88 0.41
N PHE A 31 15.32 -9.01 -0.73
CA PHE A 31 15.24 -10.14 -1.66
C PHE A 31 16.46 -11.06 -1.47
N VAL A 32 16.20 -12.30 -1.03
CA VAL A 32 17.24 -13.26 -0.65
C VAL A 32 18.09 -13.71 -1.83
N ARG A 33 17.49 -13.81 -3.02
CA ARG A 33 18.14 -14.28 -4.25
C ARG A 33 18.08 -13.19 -5.32
N GLU A 34 19.03 -13.25 -6.25
CA GLU A 34 19.12 -12.34 -7.39
C GLU A 34 17.89 -12.43 -8.30
N GLU A 35 17.45 -13.63 -8.69
CA GLU A 35 16.29 -13.81 -9.59
C GLU A 35 15.01 -13.10 -9.08
N PRO A 36 14.51 -13.30 -7.84
CA PRO A 36 13.38 -12.53 -7.31
C PRO A 36 13.60 -11.02 -7.26
N ARG A 37 14.83 -10.56 -7.03
CA ARG A 37 15.19 -9.13 -7.00
C ARG A 37 15.04 -8.52 -8.38
N GLU A 38 15.57 -9.18 -9.42
CA GLU A 38 15.44 -8.75 -10.80
C GLU A 38 13.98 -8.75 -11.26
N HIS A 39 13.26 -9.84 -10.96
CA HIS A 39 11.83 -9.93 -11.24
C HIS A 39 11.03 -8.82 -10.54
N ALA A 40 11.37 -8.47 -9.29
CA ALA A 40 10.72 -7.38 -8.58
C ALA A 40 11.03 -6.01 -9.17
N PHE A 41 12.28 -5.76 -9.60
CA PHE A 41 12.64 -4.52 -10.29
C PHE A 41 11.87 -4.38 -11.61
N ALA A 42 11.90 -5.42 -12.44
CA ALA A 42 11.08 -5.47 -13.65
C ALA A 42 9.60 -5.31 -13.33
N TYR A 43 9.16 -5.84 -12.19
CA TYR A 43 7.81 -5.66 -11.68
C TYR A 43 7.39 -4.23 -11.51
N VAL A 44 8.24 -3.46 -10.86
CA VAL A 44 7.99 -2.04 -10.63
C VAL A 44 8.08 -1.25 -11.94
N CYS A 45 9.09 -1.49 -12.78
CA CYS A 45 9.21 -0.85 -14.11
C CYS A 45 7.94 -1.02 -14.94
N GLY A 46 7.36 -2.18 -14.82
CA GLY A 46 6.19 -2.54 -15.53
C GLY A 46 4.87 -1.95 -15.06
N LEU A 47 4.67 -1.87 -13.75
CA LEU A 47 3.56 -1.12 -13.16
C LEU A 47 3.57 0.33 -13.67
N LEU A 48 4.77 0.94 -13.71
CA LEU A 48 4.98 2.33 -14.12
C LEU A 48 4.83 2.54 -15.63
N SER A 49 5.37 1.64 -16.46
CA SER A 49 5.25 1.72 -17.92
C SER A 49 3.86 1.34 -18.43
N ARG A 50 2.99 0.81 -17.55
CA ARG A 50 1.63 0.34 -17.88
C ARG A 50 1.60 -0.74 -18.96
N SER A 51 2.73 -1.35 -19.28
CA SER A 51 2.78 -2.44 -20.24
C SER A 51 2.16 -3.70 -19.60
N PRO A 52 1.51 -4.60 -20.34
CA PRO A 52 1.12 -5.92 -19.84
C PRO A 52 2.24 -6.97 -19.98
N THR A 53 3.31 -6.66 -20.71
CA THR A 53 4.27 -7.65 -21.25
C THR A 53 5.64 -7.65 -20.56
N TRP A 54 5.90 -6.74 -19.62
CA TRP A 54 7.22 -6.52 -19.01
C TRP A 54 7.68 -7.59 -18.01
N HIS A 55 6.90 -8.64 -17.76
CA HIS A 55 7.26 -9.67 -16.78
C HIS A 55 8.55 -10.38 -17.23
N SER A 56 9.70 -9.99 -16.68
CA SER A 56 10.92 -10.79 -16.74
C SER A 56 10.57 -12.18 -16.19
N GLY A 57 10.65 -13.22 -17.01
CA GLY A 57 10.22 -14.59 -16.67
C GLY A 57 8.75 -14.93 -16.97
N GLY A 58 8.01 -14.06 -17.68
CA GLY A 58 6.63 -14.31 -18.11
C GLY A 58 5.61 -14.36 -16.96
N ILE A 59 4.40 -14.88 -17.26
CA ILE A 59 3.32 -15.02 -16.27
C ILE A 59 3.77 -15.87 -15.06
N ASP A 60 4.63 -16.85 -15.29
CA ASP A 60 5.14 -17.74 -14.25
C ASP A 60 6.12 -17.05 -13.31
N GLY A 61 7.08 -16.28 -13.83
CA GLY A 61 8.00 -15.48 -13.03
C GLY A 61 7.24 -14.51 -12.12
N ARG A 62 6.23 -13.83 -12.67
CA ARG A 62 5.33 -12.97 -11.90
C ARG A 62 4.60 -13.70 -10.78
N ASN A 63 3.98 -14.83 -11.11
CA ASN A 63 3.21 -15.60 -10.14
C ASN A 63 4.12 -16.11 -9.02
N ARG A 64 5.32 -16.59 -9.35
CA ARG A 64 6.34 -17.00 -8.36
C ARG A 64 6.75 -15.83 -7.47
N LEU A 65 7.08 -14.67 -8.05
CA LEU A 65 7.44 -13.46 -7.29
C LEU A 65 6.37 -13.12 -6.22
N LEU A 66 5.10 -13.12 -6.63
CA LEU A 66 3.99 -12.74 -5.75
C LEU A 66 3.53 -13.84 -4.81
N THR A 67 3.96 -15.10 -4.97
CA THR A 67 3.45 -16.21 -4.15
C THR A 67 4.53 -16.96 -3.39
N THR A 68 5.53 -17.51 -4.09
CA THR A 68 6.46 -18.51 -3.53
C THR A 68 7.88 -18.01 -3.37
N ALA A 69 8.29 -16.96 -4.10
CA ALA A 69 9.63 -16.38 -4.00
C ALA A 69 9.94 -15.94 -2.57
N ARG A 70 11.22 -16.06 -2.15
CA ARG A 70 11.66 -15.66 -0.81
C ARG A 70 12.06 -14.19 -0.78
N TRP A 71 11.18 -13.36 -0.24
CA TRP A 71 11.41 -11.96 0.12
C TRP A 71 10.40 -11.53 1.18
N ASP A 72 10.73 -10.48 1.90
CA ASP A 72 9.95 -9.99 3.04
C ASP A 72 9.19 -8.71 2.66
N GLU A 73 7.90 -8.86 2.36
CA GLU A 73 7.02 -7.75 2.01
C GLU A 73 6.84 -6.70 3.13
N ASP A 74 6.97 -7.12 4.39
CA ASP A 74 6.87 -6.25 5.55
C ASP A 74 8.14 -5.43 5.75
N ARG A 75 9.32 -6.01 5.52
CA ARG A 75 10.55 -5.21 5.50
C ARG A 75 10.59 -4.25 4.33
N VAL A 76 10.11 -4.63 3.14
CA VAL A 76 10.01 -3.69 2.00
C VAL A 76 9.03 -2.55 2.32
N ARG A 77 7.92 -2.82 3.01
CA ARG A 77 7.04 -1.75 3.56
C ARG A 77 7.84 -0.78 4.43
N ASP A 78 8.62 -1.31 5.37
CA ASP A 78 9.38 -0.49 6.30
C ASP A 78 10.43 0.37 5.57
N ARG A 79 11.10 -0.18 4.56
CA ARG A 79 11.98 0.60 3.67
C ARG A 79 11.25 1.69 2.90
N ILE A 80 10.02 1.43 2.42
CA ILE A 80 9.20 2.46 1.76
C ILE A 80 8.89 3.61 2.73
N ARG A 81 8.50 3.28 3.98
CA ARG A 81 8.30 4.29 5.03
C ARG A 81 9.56 5.12 5.25
N ASP A 82 10.73 4.49 5.33
CA ASP A 82 12.01 5.19 5.52
C ASP A 82 12.36 6.11 4.34
N ILE A 83 12.05 5.70 3.11
CA ILE A 83 12.26 6.54 1.91
C ILE A 83 11.37 7.77 1.97
N VAL A 84 10.08 7.59 2.23
CA VAL A 84 9.07 8.67 2.27
C VAL A 84 9.39 9.67 3.38
N THR A 85 9.69 9.18 4.58
CA THR A 85 10.00 10.05 5.74
C THR A 85 11.28 10.84 5.53
N ARG A 86 12.34 10.21 4.99
CA ARG A 86 13.59 10.91 4.66
C ARG A 86 13.39 11.98 3.58
N HIS A 87 12.53 11.72 2.60
CA HIS A 87 12.21 12.69 1.55
C HIS A 87 11.49 13.94 2.11
N GLY A 88 10.52 13.73 2.99
CA GLY A 88 9.69 14.80 3.55
C GLY A 88 10.40 15.69 4.58
N GLY A 89 11.53 15.24 5.14
CA GLY A 89 12.25 15.94 6.19
C GLY A 89 11.69 15.65 7.60
N ALA A 90 12.35 16.20 8.61
CA ALA A 90 12.14 15.81 10.02
C ALA A 90 10.82 16.33 10.64
N THR A 91 10.10 17.25 10.00
CA THR A 91 8.95 17.94 10.61
C THR A 91 7.82 18.14 9.61
N GLY A 92 6.59 18.20 10.14
CA GLY A 92 5.41 18.61 9.37
C GLY A 92 4.61 17.49 8.71
N SER A 93 4.88 16.23 9.03
CA SER A 93 4.14 15.12 8.40
C SER A 93 2.78 14.88 9.06
N THR A 94 1.75 14.65 8.25
CA THR A 94 0.44 14.16 8.70
C THR A 94 0.24 12.72 8.26
N LEU A 95 -0.14 11.83 9.18
CA LEU A 95 -0.58 10.49 8.83
C LEU A 95 -2.09 10.42 8.70
N VAL A 96 -2.57 9.64 7.73
CA VAL A 96 -4.00 9.40 7.51
C VAL A 96 -4.27 7.91 7.37
N VAL A 97 -5.11 7.36 8.24
CA VAL A 97 -5.68 6.02 8.04
C VAL A 97 -6.78 6.12 7.00
N ALA A 98 -6.60 5.43 5.89
CA ALA A 98 -7.49 5.46 4.74
C ALA A 98 -7.96 4.06 4.38
N GLU A 99 -9.21 3.96 3.91
CA GLU A 99 -9.74 2.74 3.31
C GLU A 99 -9.68 2.88 1.79
N GLU A 100 -9.42 1.78 1.09
CA GLU A 100 -9.62 1.70 -0.35
C GLU A 100 -10.23 0.35 -0.75
N GLY A 101 -11.22 0.39 -1.65
CA GLY A 101 -11.93 -0.79 -2.11
C GLY A 101 -11.57 -1.17 -3.54
N PHE A 102 -11.22 -2.43 -3.74
CA PHE A 102 -10.91 -3.02 -5.03
C PHE A 102 -12.09 -3.85 -5.51
N LEU A 103 -12.85 -3.34 -6.48
CA LEU A 103 -14.02 -4.03 -7.02
C LEU A 103 -13.60 -5.31 -7.75
N LYS A 104 -14.27 -6.43 -7.47
CA LYS A 104 -13.97 -7.72 -8.07
C LYS A 104 -15.20 -8.30 -8.76
N LYS A 105 -14.99 -8.97 -9.90
CA LYS A 105 -16.05 -9.73 -10.59
C LYS A 105 -16.33 -11.09 -9.94
N GLY A 106 -15.31 -11.74 -9.38
CA GLY A 106 -15.41 -13.09 -8.80
C GLY A 106 -15.36 -13.11 -7.26
N ARG A 107 -15.51 -14.31 -6.69
CA ARG A 107 -15.56 -14.57 -5.22
C ARG A 107 -14.31 -15.23 -4.65
N GLU A 108 -13.29 -15.38 -5.49
CA GLU A 108 -12.13 -16.25 -5.26
C GLU A 108 -10.91 -15.55 -4.65
N SER A 109 -10.91 -14.23 -4.62
CA SER A 109 -9.78 -13.47 -4.07
C SER A 109 -9.94 -13.31 -2.56
N ALA A 110 -8.89 -13.58 -1.79
CA ALA A 110 -8.89 -13.47 -0.34
C ALA A 110 -9.51 -12.14 0.14
N GLY A 111 -10.48 -12.21 1.06
CA GLY A 111 -11.15 -11.04 1.60
C GLY A 111 -12.25 -10.42 0.71
N VAL A 112 -12.49 -10.95 -0.50
CA VAL A 112 -13.56 -10.43 -1.35
C VAL A 112 -14.95 -10.81 -0.82
N GLU A 113 -15.81 -9.82 -0.67
CA GLU A 113 -17.20 -9.99 -0.26
C GLU A 113 -18.05 -8.80 -0.70
N ARG A 114 -19.38 -9.00 -0.80
CA ARG A 114 -20.32 -7.89 -0.93
C ARG A 114 -20.39 -7.11 0.38
N GLN A 115 -19.75 -5.95 0.41
CA GLN A 115 -19.64 -5.10 1.60
C GLN A 115 -19.63 -3.62 1.24
N PHE A 116 -19.85 -2.75 2.23
CA PHE A 116 -19.75 -1.30 2.05
C PHE A 116 -18.28 -0.86 2.03
N CYS A 117 -17.94 -0.02 1.04
CA CYS A 117 -16.64 0.62 0.89
C CYS A 117 -16.77 2.13 1.12
N ALA A 118 -16.19 2.63 2.20
CA ALA A 118 -16.23 4.03 2.62
C ALA A 118 -15.59 4.97 1.59
N ALA A 119 -14.54 4.53 0.91
CA ALA A 119 -13.88 5.29 -0.15
C ALA A 119 -14.82 5.58 -1.33
N SER A 120 -15.61 4.56 -1.72
CA SER A 120 -16.56 4.65 -2.83
C SER A 120 -17.95 5.16 -2.42
N GLY A 121 -18.29 5.09 -1.12
CA GLY A 121 -19.61 5.44 -0.60
C GLY A 121 -20.73 4.48 -1.00
N ARG A 122 -20.41 3.27 -1.50
CA ARG A 122 -21.39 2.29 -1.99
C ARG A 122 -21.07 0.86 -1.55
N ALA A 123 -22.09 0.02 -1.52
CA ALA A 123 -21.93 -1.43 -1.39
C ALA A 123 -21.54 -2.06 -2.74
N GLY A 124 -20.70 -3.09 -2.69
CA GLY A 124 -20.25 -3.82 -3.88
C GLY A 124 -19.40 -5.02 -3.50
N ASN A 125 -19.07 -5.86 -4.47
CA ASN A 125 -18.19 -7.01 -4.26
C ASN A 125 -16.73 -6.53 -4.20
N TYR A 126 -16.28 -6.17 -3.00
CA TYR A 126 -14.99 -5.54 -2.76
C TYR A 126 -14.03 -6.45 -2.02
N GLN A 127 -12.76 -6.34 -2.38
CA GLN A 127 -11.65 -6.58 -1.47
C GLN A 127 -11.27 -5.22 -0.87
N ILE A 128 -11.17 -5.10 0.46
CA ILE A 128 -10.93 -3.83 1.16
C ILE A 128 -9.51 -3.79 1.74
N GLY A 129 -8.72 -2.81 1.33
CA GLY A 129 -7.43 -2.51 1.95
C GLY A 129 -7.54 -1.32 2.90
N ILE A 130 -6.87 -1.41 4.04
CA ILE A 130 -6.58 -0.28 4.93
C ILE A 130 -5.16 0.18 4.63
N PHE A 131 -4.94 1.48 4.56
CA PHE A 131 -3.69 2.10 4.15
C PHE A 131 -3.33 3.22 5.13
N LEU A 132 -2.03 3.38 5.39
CA LEU A 132 -1.51 4.52 6.13
C LEU A 132 -0.83 5.44 5.13
N LEU A 133 -1.43 6.59 4.88
CA LEU A 133 -0.88 7.63 4.02
C LEU A 133 -0.04 8.59 4.85
N CYS A 134 1.16 8.92 4.37
CA CYS A 134 1.99 9.98 4.89
C CYS A 134 1.91 11.18 3.93
N PHE A 135 1.52 12.33 4.46
CA PHE A 135 1.58 13.63 3.82
C PHE A 135 2.79 14.34 4.40
N ASP A 136 3.75 14.74 3.58
CA ASP A 136 4.85 15.56 4.07
C ASP A 136 4.59 17.07 3.93
N SER A 137 5.50 17.87 4.46
CA SER A 137 5.46 19.33 4.42
C SER A 137 5.66 19.91 3.02
N ARG A 138 6.10 19.10 2.05
CA ARG A 138 6.30 19.49 0.64
C ARG A 138 5.06 19.22 -0.22
N GLY A 139 4.02 18.62 0.35
CA GLY A 139 2.79 18.25 -0.35
C GLY A 139 2.84 16.88 -1.01
N THR A 140 3.90 16.10 -0.80
CA THR A 140 3.99 14.71 -1.26
C THR A 140 3.09 13.83 -0.42
N VAL A 141 2.40 12.90 -1.08
CA VAL A 141 1.55 11.90 -0.44
C VAL A 141 1.97 10.52 -0.86
N ALA A 142 2.27 9.63 0.08
CA ALA A 142 2.59 8.24 -0.23
C ALA A 142 2.00 7.30 0.82
N ALA A 143 1.61 6.09 0.40
CA ALA A 143 1.26 5.03 1.32
C ALA A 143 2.53 4.44 1.92
N ILE A 144 2.60 4.39 3.25
CA ILE A 144 3.73 3.85 4.02
C ILE A 144 3.41 2.54 4.73
N ASP A 145 2.12 2.15 4.79
CA ASP A 145 1.67 0.88 5.36
C ASP A 145 0.37 0.42 4.66
N ARG A 146 0.07 -0.88 4.76
CA ARG A 146 -1.10 -1.55 4.16
C ARG A 146 -1.53 -2.75 5.00
N GLU A 147 -2.82 -2.98 5.09
CA GLU A 147 -3.43 -4.17 5.69
C GLU A 147 -4.65 -4.61 4.87
N LEU A 148 -4.83 -5.91 4.70
CA LEU A 148 -6.01 -6.47 4.03
C LEU A 148 -7.09 -6.79 5.07
N PHE A 149 -8.26 -6.18 4.92
CA PHE A 149 -9.41 -6.56 5.73
C PHE A 149 -9.98 -7.91 5.25
N LEU A 150 -10.06 -8.87 6.17
CA LEU A 150 -10.64 -10.20 5.94
C LEU A 150 -11.98 -10.29 6.69
N PRO A 151 -13.12 -10.35 5.98
CA PRO A 151 -14.42 -10.53 6.61
C PRO A 151 -14.53 -11.87 7.37
N PRO A 152 -15.40 -11.97 8.39
CA PRO A 152 -15.64 -13.22 9.12
C PRO A 152 -15.96 -14.40 8.20
N SER A 153 -16.72 -14.15 7.12
CA SER A 153 -17.06 -15.15 6.11
C SER A 153 -15.86 -15.83 5.43
N TRP A 154 -14.67 -15.23 5.48
CA TRP A 154 -13.40 -15.81 5.03
C TRP A 154 -12.64 -16.53 6.13
N LEU A 155 -12.60 -15.96 7.34
CA LEU A 155 -11.81 -16.48 8.45
C LEU A 155 -12.45 -17.70 9.12
N ASP A 156 -13.79 -17.71 9.18
CA ASP A 156 -14.60 -18.76 9.80
C ASP A 156 -14.84 -19.95 8.84
N CYS A 157 -14.51 -19.79 7.56
CA CYS A 157 -14.65 -20.82 6.54
C CYS A 157 -13.28 -21.44 6.19
N GLY A 158 -12.97 -22.61 6.74
CA GLY A 158 -11.69 -23.31 6.51
C GLY A 158 -11.35 -23.51 5.03
N THR A 159 -12.34 -23.81 4.19
CA THR A 159 -12.17 -23.94 2.73
C THR A 159 -11.74 -22.63 2.09
N ARG A 160 -12.39 -21.50 2.44
CA ARG A 160 -12.01 -20.18 1.90
C ARG A 160 -10.66 -19.75 2.42
N ARG A 161 -10.37 -19.98 3.70
CA ARG A 161 -9.07 -19.73 4.32
C ARG A 161 -7.94 -20.42 3.57
N LYS A 162 -8.09 -21.74 3.32
CA LYS A 162 -7.13 -22.55 2.56
C LYS A 162 -6.98 -22.08 1.11
N ARG A 163 -8.09 -21.85 0.39
CA ARG A 163 -8.07 -21.38 -1.02
C ARG A 163 -7.43 -20.00 -1.18
N GLY A 164 -7.71 -19.10 -0.24
CA GLY A 164 -7.10 -17.78 -0.17
C GLY A 164 -5.65 -17.80 0.30
N GLY A 165 -5.13 -18.92 0.79
CA GLY A 165 -3.79 -18.98 1.39
C GLY A 165 -3.65 -18.05 2.60
N ILE A 166 -4.72 -17.90 3.38
CA ILE A 166 -4.73 -17.11 4.62
C ILE A 166 -4.12 -17.99 5.74
N PRO A 167 -3.17 -17.49 6.55
CA PRO A 167 -2.56 -18.26 7.63
C PRO A 167 -3.62 -18.83 8.58
N ALA A 168 -3.44 -20.07 9.05
CA ALA A 168 -4.45 -20.78 9.85
C ALA A 168 -4.67 -20.16 11.25
N ASP A 169 -3.65 -19.48 11.75
CA ASP A 169 -3.54 -18.83 13.06
C ASP A 169 -3.83 -17.32 13.04
N LEU A 170 -3.99 -16.71 11.86
CA LEU A 170 -4.34 -15.30 11.72
C LEU A 170 -5.63 -14.96 12.48
N ALA A 171 -5.53 -14.16 13.53
CA ALA A 171 -6.67 -13.72 14.32
C ALA A 171 -7.56 -12.73 13.54
N PRO A 172 -8.90 -12.75 13.75
CA PRO A 172 -9.79 -11.71 13.23
C PRO A 172 -9.37 -10.31 13.66
N ALA A 173 -9.59 -9.34 12.78
CA ALA A 173 -9.34 -7.93 13.07
C ALA A 173 -10.40 -7.04 12.39
N THR A 174 -10.90 -6.05 13.13
CA THR A 174 -11.73 -4.99 12.54
C THR A 174 -10.87 -4.03 11.71
N ARG A 175 -11.50 -3.23 10.85
CA ARG A 175 -10.80 -2.20 10.06
C ARG A 175 -10.07 -1.20 10.95
N ASP A 176 -10.69 -0.83 12.08
CA ASP A 176 -10.08 0.06 13.06
C ASP A 176 -8.86 -0.58 13.74
N GLN A 177 -8.95 -1.86 14.11
CA GLN A 177 -7.80 -2.60 14.69
C GLN A 177 -6.63 -2.72 13.70
N LEU A 178 -6.91 -2.85 12.40
CA LEU A 178 -5.86 -2.81 11.38
C LEU A 178 -5.20 -1.43 11.33
N GLY A 179 -6.01 -0.34 11.31
CA GLY A 179 -5.50 1.03 11.38
C GLY A 179 -4.67 1.30 12.65
N GLU A 180 -5.12 0.81 13.81
CA GLU A 180 -4.40 0.90 15.09
C GLU A 180 -3.01 0.24 15.02
N ARG A 181 -2.91 -0.97 14.46
CA ARG A 181 -1.64 -1.68 14.29
C ARG A 181 -0.67 -0.91 13.39
N MET A 182 -1.19 -0.36 12.29
CA MET A 182 -0.41 0.45 11.35
C MET A 182 0.12 1.72 12.00
N LEU A 183 -0.72 2.41 12.79
CA LEU A 183 -0.31 3.57 13.57
C LEU A 183 0.76 3.19 14.60
N ALA A 184 0.57 2.12 15.38
CA ALA A 184 1.55 1.69 16.36
C ALA A 184 2.92 1.40 15.72
N ARG A 185 2.95 0.71 14.57
CA ARG A 185 4.20 0.47 13.81
C ARG A 185 4.84 1.77 13.32
N ALA A 186 4.05 2.70 12.80
CA ALA A 186 4.57 3.97 12.30
C ALA A 186 5.14 4.83 13.44
N LEU A 187 4.42 4.96 14.55
CA LEU A 187 4.83 5.77 15.70
C LEU A 187 6.04 5.21 16.46
N ALA A 188 6.34 3.92 16.29
CA ALA A 188 7.60 3.34 16.75
C ALA A 188 8.82 3.78 15.91
N ALA A 189 8.60 4.31 14.70
CA ALA A 189 9.66 4.64 13.73
C ALA A 189 9.73 6.13 13.35
N LEU A 190 8.65 6.89 13.53
CA LEU A 190 8.59 8.32 13.20
C LEU A 190 7.60 9.07 14.10
N THR A 191 7.79 10.38 14.23
CA THR A 191 6.90 11.26 15.01
C THR A 191 6.18 12.23 14.07
N PRO A 192 4.91 11.97 13.70
CA PRO A 192 4.16 12.89 12.87
C PRO A 192 3.63 14.08 13.69
N GLU A 193 3.37 15.20 13.03
CA GLU A 193 2.74 16.36 13.67
C GLU A 193 1.26 16.07 13.99
N ARG A 194 0.60 15.35 13.09
CA ARG A 194 -0.84 15.07 13.18
C ARG A 194 -1.19 13.68 12.66
N VAL A 195 -2.24 13.11 13.23
CA VAL A 195 -2.87 11.88 12.74
C VAL A 195 -4.36 12.10 12.47
N VAL A 196 -4.82 11.69 11.30
CA VAL A 196 -6.22 11.59 10.93
C VAL A 196 -6.63 10.13 10.93
N ALA A 197 -7.44 9.72 11.91
CA ALA A 197 -7.82 8.31 12.10
C ALA A 197 -9.17 8.20 12.85
N PRO A 198 -9.87 7.06 12.78
CA PRO A 198 -11.06 6.81 13.59
C PRO A 198 -10.79 7.06 15.08
N ALA A 199 -11.75 7.69 15.77
CA ALA A 199 -11.61 8.05 17.18
C ALA A 199 -11.95 6.88 18.12
N THR A 200 -11.29 5.74 17.94
CA THR A 200 -11.42 4.63 18.90
C THR A 200 -10.71 4.99 20.21
N PRO A 201 -11.12 4.42 21.35
CA PRO A 201 -10.41 4.63 22.62
C PRO A 201 -8.92 4.29 22.54
N ARG A 202 -8.55 3.25 21.78
CA ARG A 202 -7.15 2.82 21.61
C ARG A 202 -6.34 3.80 20.78
N VAL A 203 -6.87 4.27 19.64
CA VAL A 203 -6.21 5.31 18.83
C VAL A 203 -6.04 6.59 19.65
N THR A 204 -7.09 7.03 20.34
CA THR A 204 -7.07 8.26 21.13
C THR A 204 -6.04 8.17 22.26
N ALA A 205 -5.97 7.05 22.97
CA ALA A 205 -4.98 6.82 24.02
C ALA A 205 -3.55 6.77 23.47
N LEU A 206 -3.34 6.05 22.36
CA LEU A 206 -2.04 5.95 21.68
C LEU A 206 -1.52 7.34 21.30
N LEU A 207 -2.33 8.14 20.60
CA LEU A 207 -1.92 9.47 20.13
C LEU A 207 -1.67 10.45 21.29
N ARG A 208 -2.49 10.39 22.35
CA ARG A 208 -2.28 11.17 23.57
C ARG A 208 -0.95 10.82 24.24
N GLY A 209 -0.62 9.53 24.34
CA GLY A 209 0.65 9.07 24.94
C GLY A 209 1.89 9.59 24.21
N HIS A 210 1.77 9.86 22.90
CA HIS A 210 2.83 10.46 22.09
C HIS A 210 2.75 11.99 21.97
N GLY A 211 1.74 12.64 22.55
CA GLY A 211 1.53 14.09 22.41
C GLY A 211 1.17 14.54 20.99
N ILE A 212 0.60 13.65 20.16
CA ILE A 212 0.31 13.90 18.74
C ILE A 212 -1.11 14.46 18.57
N ALA A 213 -1.24 15.51 17.74
CA ALA A 213 -2.55 16.06 17.41
C ALA A 213 -3.42 15.03 16.66
N HIS A 214 -4.64 14.79 17.15
CA HIS A 214 -5.58 13.84 16.56
C HIS A 214 -6.75 14.56 15.90
N THR A 215 -7.08 14.16 14.67
CA THR A 215 -8.31 14.56 13.98
C THR A 215 -9.14 13.32 13.66
N PRO A 216 -10.37 13.19 14.18
CA PRO A 216 -11.25 12.07 13.86
C PRO A 216 -11.56 11.98 12.35
N THR A 217 -11.53 10.76 11.81
CA THR A 217 -11.96 10.52 10.43
C THR A 217 -13.47 10.74 10.27
N THR A 218 -13.84 11.60 9.32
CA THR A 218 -15.21 11.81 8.86
C THR A 218 -15.44 11.20 7.47
N PRO A 219 -16.69 10.95 7.02
CA PRO A 219 -16.95 10.49 5.65
C PRO A 219 -16.38 11.41 4.56
N ALA A 220 -16.36 12.72 4.80
CA ALA A 220 -15.76 13.70 3.88
C ALA A 220 -14.22 13.54 3.81
N SER A 221 -13.56 13.36 4.96
CA SER A 221 -12.11 13.12 5.01
C SER A 221 -11.72 11.77 4.39
N ALA A 222 -12.53 10.72 4.57
CA ALA A 222 -12.32 9.41 3.95
C ALA A 222 -12.40 9.50 2.41
N ARG A 223 -13.42 10.17 1.88
CA ARG A 223 -13.53 10.45 0.43
C ARG A 223 -12.40 11.33 -0.09
N ARG A 224 -11.86 12.24 0.72
CA ARG A 224 -10.68 13.04 0.36
C ARG A 224 -9.43 12.17 0.30
N ALA A 225 -9.19 11.32 1.30
CA ALA A 225 -8.08 10.37 1.31
C ALA A 225 -8.11 9.46 0.08
N ALA A 226 -9.30 8.96 -0.29
CA ALA A 226 -9.51 8.11 -1.47
C ALA A 226 -9.01 8.76 -2.78
N ARG A 227 -9.07 10.09 -2.90
CA ARG A 227 -8.58 10.80 -4.10
C ARG A 227 -7.08 10.70 -4.29
N HIS A 228 -6.32 10.46 -3.22
CA HIS A 228 -4.87 10.31 -3.29
C HIS A 228 -4.44 8.94 -3.82
N PHE A 229 -5.33 7.95 -3.88
CA PHE A 229 -5.04 6.68 -4.54
C PHE A 229 -5.15 6.74 -6.07
N ARG A 230 -5.63 7.83 -6.67
CA ARG A 230 -5.76 7.93 -8.14
C ARG A 230 -4.42 7.72 -8.84
N THR A 231 -3.38 8.44 -8.44
CA THR A 231 -2.04 8.26 -8.99
C THR A 231 -1.52 6.84 -8.78
N ALA A 232 -1.75 6.28 -7.59
CA ALA A 232 -1.35 4.90 -7.29
C ALA A 232 -2.07 3.87 -8.20
N ARG A 233 -3.35 4.06 -8.51
CA ARG A 233 -4.11 3.20 -9.43
C ARG A 233 -3.67 3.41 -10.88
N ASP A 234 -3.68 4.66 -11.33
CA ASP A 234 -3.52 5.02 -12.73
C ASP A 234 -2.06 4.87 -13.18
N ARG A 235 -1.09 5.10 -12.30
CA ARG A 235 0.34 5.15 -12.67
C ARG A 235 1.20 4.13 -11.94
N ALA A 236 0.77 3.63 -10.77
CA ALA A 236 1.52 2.63 -10.01
C ALA A 236 0.83 1.26 -9.96
N GLY A 237 -0.27 1.08 -10.71
CA GLY A 237 -0.96 -0.20 -10.88
C GLY A 237 -1.59 -0.78 -9.61
N LEU A 238 -1.97 0.04 -8.63
CA LEU A 238 -2.52 -0.39 -7.34
C LEU A 238 -3.75 -1.31 -7.46
N ASP A 239 -4.54 -1.16 -8.52
CA ASP A 239 -5.72 -1.99 -8.82
C ASP A 239 -5.49 -3.00 -9.96
N ARG A 240 -4.28 -3.05 -10.53
CA ARG A 240 -3.94 -3.89 -11.69
C ARG A 240 -3.37 -5.24 -11.27
N TYR A 241 -4.20 -6.02 -10.59
CA TYR A 241 -3.84 -7.37 -10.18
C TYR A 241 -4.99 -8.35 -10.29
N SER A 242 -4.61 -9.58 -10.60
CA SER A 242 -5.49 -10.76 -10.57
C SER A 242 -5.09 -11.73 -9.45
N ALA A 243 -4.25 -11.28 -8.51
CA ALA A 243 -3.82 -12.07 -7.35
C ALA A 243 -5.03 -12.49 -6.51
N ARG A 244 -5.13 -13.80 -6.25
CA ARG A 244 -6.23 -14.39 -5.46
C ARG A 244 -5.83 -14.70 -4.02
N ARG A 245 -4.53 -14.87 -3.77
CA ARG A 245 -4.00 -15.29 -2.46
C ARG A 245 -3.69 -14.09 -1.56
N TRP A 246 -3.88 -14.27 -0.27
CA TRP A 246 -3.63 -13.31 0.80
C TRP A 246 -2.23 -12.71 0.69
N ARG A 247 -1.18 -13.55 0.67
CA ARG A 247 0.21 -13.09 0.53
C ARG A 247 0.48 -12.34 -0.78
N ALA A 248 -0.12 -12.80 -1.86
CA ALA A 248 0.04 -12.18 -3.18
C ALA A 248 -0.57 -10.77 -3.25
N TRP A 249 -1.63 -10.52 -2.48
CA TRP A 249 -2.16 -9.17 -2.30
C TRP A 249 -1.12 -8.27 -1.61
N TYR A 250 -0.57 -8.67 -0.46
CA TYR A 250 0.41 -7.85 0.27
C TYR A 250 1.61 -7.51 -0.61
N ARG A 251 2.14 -8.51 -1.32
CA ARG A 251 3.29 -8.37 -2.23
C ARG A 251 3.02 -7.44 -3.40
N HIS A 252 1.89 -7.60 -4.08
CA HIS A 252 1.52 -6.69 -5.17
C HIS A 252 1.36 -5.26 -4.66
N ILE A 253 0.61 -5.07 -3.58
CA ILE A 253 0.33 -3.74 -3.05
C ILE A 253 1.62 -3.07 -2.56
N THR A 254 2.58 -3.79 -1.98
CA THR A 254 3.88 -3.18 -1.63
C THR A 254 4.70 -2.76 -2.83
N LEU A 255 4.77 -3.59 -3.88
CA LEU A 255 5.47 -3.19 -5.11
C LEU A 255 4.77 -2.00 -5.79
N SER A 256 3.44 -1.92 -5.70
CA SER A 256 2.69 -0.73 -6.14
C SER A 256 2.95 0.50 -5.27
N MET A 257 3.06 0.35 -3.94
CA MET A 257 3.49 1.44 -3.05
C MET A 257 4.90 1.92 -3.39
N LEU A 258 5.82 1.01 -3.72
CA LEU A 258 7.18 1.35 -4.15
C LEU A 258 7.19 2.14 -5.47
N ALA A 259 6.43 1.67 -6.45
CA ALA A 259 6.20 2.38 -7.71
C ALA A 259 5.63 3.79 -7.48
N HIS A 260 4.62 3.90 -6.61
CA HIS A 260 4.03 5.19 -6.26
C HIS A 260 5.03 6.11 -5.57
N THR A 261 5.82 5.58 -4.63
CA THR A 261 6.86 6.33 -3.93
C THR A 261 7.88 6.91 -4.91
N PHE A 262 8.28 6.15 -5.93
CA PHE A 262 9.14 6.67 -6.99
C PHE A 262 8.50 7.85 -7.72
N LEU A 263 7.22 7.75 -8.11
CA LEU A 263 6.51 8.83 -8.79
C LEU A 263 6.36 10.11 -7.95
N THR A 264 6.39 10.01 -6.63
CA THR A 264 6.15 11.13 -5.73
C THR A 264 7.41 11.68 -5.06
N THR A 265 8.53 10.96 -5.10
CA THR A 265 9.78 11.36 -4.44
C THR A 265 10.97 11.55 -5.39
N ALA A 266 10.86 11.10 -6.64
CA ALA A 266 11.89 11.34 -7.63
C ALA A 266 12.03 12.85 -7.91
N PRO A 267 13.27 13.38 -7.97
CA PRO A 267 13.48 14.76 -8.42
C PRO A 267 12.96 14.90 -9.86
N GLY A 268 12.10 15.89 -10.08
CA GLY A 268 11.59 16.26 -11.40
C GLY A 268 12.62 16.99 -12.24
#